data_AF-A0A4Y2A1R9-F1
#
_entry.id   AF-A0A4Y2A1R9-F1
#
_cell.length_a   1.000
_cell.length_b   1.000
_cell.length_c   1.000
_cell.angle_alpha   90.00
_cell.angle_beta   90.00
_cell.angle_gamma   90.00
#
_symmetry.space_group_name_H-M   'P 1'
#
loop_
_entity.id
_entity.type
_entity.pdbx_description
1 polymer ?
#
loop_
_entity_poly.entity_id
_entity_poly.type
_entity_poly.pdbx_seq_one_letter_code
_entity_poly.pdbx_strand_id
1 'polypeptide(L)'
;MESVGAFRIFERSVMKRELQYTEYYGDGDSKAFLKVKDIYGEDTVTKLECIGHVQKRVGSRLRKLKKTKGLGGKGKLTDKFIDKLQNYYGIVIRSNAGSIEKMQSAVIAAFFHCCSSNRNLMHGQCPDGKDSWCRYKRALSDKRQYLEKSPGLPNSVMKVIKATYLELCDKNLLKKCLHGMTQNNNESFNNVLWTILPKETFVQQKTLFLGSYIAVLLFNSGYLGLLPIFNYLKIPIVPLTLKKYMGIDKEN
;
A
#
# COMPACT_ATOMS: atom_id res chain seq x y z
N MET A 1 1.10 1.52 23.79
CA MET A 1 0.27 0.30 23.81
C MET A 1 0.66 -0.67 22.70
N GLU A 2 0.77 -0.25 21.44
CA GLU A 2 1.08 -1.13 20.29
C GLU A 2 2.38 -1.94 20.44
N SER A 3 3.49 -1.31 20.84
CA SER A 3 4.77 -2.02 21.00
C SER A 3 4.74 -3.11 22.07
N VAL A 4 4.00 -2.89 23.16
CA VAL A 4 3.79 -3.90 24.21
C VAL A 4 2.89 -5.02 23.70
N GLY A 5 1.86 -4.69 22.92
CA GLY A 5 1.01 -5.68 22.26
C GLY A 5 1.78 -6.58 21.31
N ALA A 6 2.56 -5.99 20.39
CA ALA A 6 3.40 -6.73 19.46
C ALA A 6 4.40 -7.65 20.19
N PHE A 7 5.11 -7.12 21.19
CA PHE A 7 6.02 -7.91 22.01
C PHE A 7 5.33 -9.12 22.65
N ARG A 8 4.19 -8.90 23.33
CA ARG A 8 3.43 -9.98 23.97
C ARG A 8 2.92 -11.02 22.97
N ILE A 9 2.56 -10.62 21.75
CA ILE A 9 2.12 -11.55 20.71
C ILE A 9 3.27 -12.48 20.30
N PHE A 10 4.45 -11.91 20.04
CA PHE A 10 5.63 -12.68 19.64
C PHE A 10 6.15 -13.56 20.79
N GLU A 11 6.29 -13.02 22.00
CA GLU A 11 6.72 -13.79 23.18
C GLU A 11 5.82 -15.01 23.42
N ARG A 12 4.49 -14.84 23.29
CA ARG A 12 3.54 -15.92 23.50
C ARG A 12 3.52 -16.97 22.39
N SER A 13 3.96 -16.67 21.17
CA SER A 13 3.88 -17.63 20.08
C SER A 13 4.79 -18.83 20.35
N VAL A 14 5.97 -18.61 20.91
CA VAL A 14 6.89 -19.68 21.30
C VAL A 14 6.30 -20.45 22.48
N MET A 15 5.93 -19.77 23.56
CA MET A 15 5.46 -20.42 24.79
C MET A 15 4.16 -21.20 24.64
N LYS A 16 3.23 -20.72 23.80
CA LYS A 16 1.87 -21.28 23.71
C LYS A 16 1.62 -22.11 22.48
N ARG A 17 2.44 -21.93 21.44
CA ARG A 17 2.19 -22.51 20.11
C ARG A 17 3.44 -23.15 19.48
N GLU A 18 4.60 -23.06 20.11
CA GLU A 18 5.86 -23.59 19.59
C GLU A 18 6.21 -23.04 18.18
N LEU A 19 5.87 -21.77 17.93
CA LEU A 19 6.04 -21.10 16.64
C LEU A 19 6.83 -19.80 16.78
N GLN A 20 7.65 -19.49 15.77
CA GLN A 20 8.35 -18.21 15.62
C GLN A 20 7.80 -17.44 14.42
N TYR A 21 7.52 -16.15 14.63
CA TYR A 21 7.22 -15.22 13.53
C TYR A 21 8.51 -14.69 12.93
N THR A 22 8.74 -14.93 11.64
CA THR A 22 9.96 -14.49 10.94
C THR A 22 9.81 -13.15 10.24
N GLU A 23 8.57 -12.69 10.06
CA GLU A 23 8.24 -11.48 9.30
C GLU A 23 7.32 -10.56 10.10
N TYR A 24 7.63 -9.26 10.08
CA TYR A 24 6.81 -8.22 10.69
C TYR A 24 6.31 -7.26 9.60
N TYR A 25 5.00 -7.18 9.44
CA TYR A 25 4.36 -6.27 8.51
C TYR A 25 3.83 -5.04 9.26
N GLY A 26 4.38 -3.86 8.98
CA GLY A 26 3.92 -2.64 9.61
C GLY A 26 4.50 -1.37 9.00
N ASP A 27 3.96 -0.24 9.43
CA ASP A 27 4.33 1.07 8.88
C ASP A 27 5.79 1.48 9.16
N GLY A 28 6.30 2.39 8.33
CA GLY A 28 7.69 2.86 8.32
C GLY A 28 8.26 3.24 9.70
N ASP A 29 7.48 3.91 10.54
CA ASP A 29 7.91 4.45 11.84
C ASP A 29 7.47 3.61 13.06
N SER A 30 7.17 2.32 12.86
CA SER A 30 6.73 1.45 13.95
C SER A 30 7.83 1.21 15.00
N LYS A 31 7.71 1.87 16.16
CA LYS A 31 8.48 1.55 17.39
C LYS A 31 8.25 0.10 17.86
N ALA A 32 7.16 -0.54 17.42
CA ALA A 32 6.86 -1.93 17.77
C ALA A 32 7.83 -2.91 17.09
N PHE A 33 8.28 -2.65 15.86
CA PHE A 33 9.27 -3.50 15.20
C PHE A 33 10.58 -3.57 16.00
N LEU A 34 11.05 -2.43 16.53
CA LEU A 34 12.28 -2.38 17.33
C LEU A 34 12.21 -3.22 18.60
N LYS A 35 11.00 -3.53 19.10
CA LYS A 35 10.80 -4.39 20.27
C LYS A 35 10.77 -5.88 19.94
N VAL A 36 10.57 -6.25 18.67
CA VAL A 36 10.40 -7.64 18.26
C VAL A 36 11.48 -8.14 17.29
N LYS A 37 12.30 -7.25 16.72
CA LYS A 37 13.30 -7.60 15.71
C LYS A 37 14.28 -8.71 16.17
N ASP A 38 14.62 -8.70 17.45
CA ASP A 38 15.59 -9.62 18.05
C ASP A 38 14.97 -10.61 19.05
N ILE A 39 13.63 -10.75 19.07
CA ILE A 39 12.93 -11.44 20.16
C ILE A 39 13.23 -12.94 20.24
N TYR A 40 13.67 -13.55 19.13
CA TYR A 40 14.09 -14.96 19.08
C TYR A 40 15.61 -15.11 18.87
N GLY A 41 16.38 -14.02 18.95
CA GLY A 41 17.78 -13.94 18.55
C GLY A 41 18.03 -12.76 17.60
N GLU A 42 19.29 -12.39 17.40
CA GLU A 42 19.69 -11.23 16.59
C GLU A 42 19.11 -11.28 15.16
N ASP A 43 18.41 -10.20 14.77
CA ASP A 43 17.81 -9.99 13.45
C ASP A 43 16.93 -11.16 12.94
N THR A 44 16.30 -11.90 13.85
CA THR A 44 15.42 -13.04 13.54
C THR A 44 14.11 -12.65 12.88
N VAL A 45 13.66 -11.40 13.05
CA VAL A 45 12.41 -10.90 12.46
C VAL A 45 12.70 -9.86 11.39
N THR A 46 12.32 -10.14 10.15
CA THR A 46 12.47 -9.23 9.01
C THR A 46 11.30 -8.26 8.91
N LYS A 47 11.59 -6.96 8.81
CA LYS A 47 10.57 -5.94 8.54
C LYS A 47 10.17 -5.96 7.06
N LEU A 48 8.88 -6.07 6.82
CA LEU A 48 8.25 -5.90 5.51
C LEU A 48 7.46 -4.57 5.48
N GLU A 49 7.36 -3.96 4.29
CA GLU A 49 6.64 -2.69 4.09
C GLU A 49 5.54 -2.85 3.04
N CYS A 50 4.41 -2.18 3.31
CA CYS A 50 3.30 -2.05 2.38
C CYS A 50 3.70 -1.23 1.17
N ILE A 51 3.38 -1.72 -0.03
CA ILE A 51 3.64 -0.96 -1.27
C ILE A 51 2.90 0.37 -1.26
N GLY A 52 1.67 0.40 -0.71
CA GLY A 52 0.91 1.63 -0.55
C GLY A 52 1.63 2.65 0.35
N HIS A 53 2.30 2.19 1.40
CA HIS A 53 3.09 3.05 2.28
C HIS A 53 4.32 3.62 1.55
N VAL A 54 5.08 2.78 0.85
CA VAL A 54 6.25 3.24 0.06
C VAL A 54 5.81 4.19 -1.06
N GLN A 55 4.69 3.91 -1.71
CA GLN A 55 4.06 4.81 -2.67
C GLN A 55 3.73 6.18 -2.04
N LYS A 56 3.08 6.22 -0.86
CA LYS A 56 2.79 7.47 -0.14
C LYS A 56 4.06 8.24 0.25
N ARG A 57 5.18 7.54 0.52
CA ARG A 57 6.48 8.15 0.81
C ARG A 57 6.99 9.00 -0.35
N VAL A 58 6.81 8.55 -1.61
CA VAL A 58 7.12 9.33 -2.82
C VAL A 58 6.41 10.68 -2.78
N GLY A 59 5.08 10.66 -2.63
CA GLY A 59 4.28 11.88 -2.64
C GLY A 59 4.64 12.81 -1.50
N SER A 60 4.84 12.28 -0.29
CA SER A 60 5.19 13.06 0.90
C SER A 60 6.53 13.79 0.73
N ARG A 61 7.57 13.08 0.25
CA ARG A 61 8.89 13.66 -0.01
C ARG A 61 8.83 14.74 -1.08
N LEU A 62 8.13 14.49 -2.18
CA LEU A 62 8.01 15.45 -3.28
C LEU A 62 7.17 16.68 -2.91
N ARG A 63 6.11 16.52 -2.10
CA ARG A 63 5.33 17.66 -1.59
C ARG A 63 6.15 18.51 -0.61
N LYS A 64 7.01 17.90 0.21
CA LYS A 64 7.98 18.63 1.03
C LYS A 64 8.97 19.41 0.14
N LEU A 65 9.52 18.75 -0.87
CA LEU A 65 10.46 19.36 -1.82
C LEU A 65 9.84 20.53 -2.60
N LYS A 66 8.58 20.38 -3.05
CA LYS A 66 7.80 21.41 -3.76
C LYS A 66 7.74 22.75 -3.01
N LYS A 67 7.78 22.74 -1.67
CA LYS A 67 7.75 23.96 -0.84
C LYS A 67 9.04 24.78 -0.90
N THR A 68 10.13 24.21 -1.43
CA THR A 68 11.39 24.93 -1.64
C THR A 68 11.20 26.02 -2.70
N LYS A 69 11.73 27.22 -2.43
CA LYS A 69 11.61 28.39 -3.30
C LYS A 69 12.02 28.03 -4.74
N GLY A 70 11.11 28.28 -5.69
CA GLY A 70 11.37 28.09 -7.11
C GLY A 70 11.05 26.69 -7.67
N LEU A 71 10.67 25.69 -6.86
CA LEU A 71 10.33 24.33 -7.34
C LEU A 71 8.84 24.11 -7.61
N GLY A 72 7.95 24.72 -6.83
CA GLY A 72 6.50 24.61 -6.99
C GLY A 72 5.90 25.62 -7.97
N GLY A 73 4.71 25.30 -8.49
CA GLY A 73 3.87 26.22 -9.25
C GLY A 73 3.50 25.75 -10.67
N LYS A 74 2.69 26.55 -11.37
CA LYS A 74 2.29 26.28 -12.77
C LYS A 74 3.54 26.20 -13.65
N GLY A 75 3.62 25.18 -14.50
CA GLY A 75 4.79 24.91 -15.34
C GLY A 75 6.00 24.30 -14.60
N LYS A 76 5.86 23.95 -13.31
CA LYS A 76 6.87 23.28 -12.48
C LYS A 76 6.27 22.08 -11.76
N LEU A 77 6.68 21.82 -10.51
CA LEU A 77 6.14 20.73 -9.72
C LEU A 77 4.75 21.08 -9.17
N THR A 78 3.74 20.31 -9.58
CA THR A 78 2.34 20.43 -9.15
C THR A 78 1.90 19.17 -8.40
N ASP A 79 0.85 19.26 -7.58
CA ASP A 79 0.33 18.07 -6.86
C ASP A 79 -0.13 17.00 -7.84
N LYS A 80 -0.80 17.38 -8.92
CA LYS A 80 -1.20 16.45 -10.00
C LYS A 80 0.00 15.70 -10.60
N PHE A 81 1.14 16.36 -10.78
CA PHE A 81 2.35 15.71 -11.28
C PHE A 81 2.96 14.77 -10.23
N ILE A 82 2.92 15.17 -8.95
CA ILE A 82 3.35 14.32 -7.84
C ILE A 82 2.47 13.07 -7.75
N ASP A 83 1.15 13.21 -7.86
CA ASP A 83 0.19 12.10 -7.86
C ASP A 83 0.45 11.16 -9.04
N LYS A 84 0.78 11.70 -10.22
CA LYS A 84 1.21 10.90 -11.37
C LYS A 84 2.46 10.08 -11.04
N LEU A 85 3.53 10.71 -10.53
CA LEU A 85 4.77 10.01 -10.15
C LEU A 85 4.52 8.93 -9.08
N GLN A 86 3.70 9.25 -8.08
CA GLN A 86 3.31 8.34 -7.02
C GLN A 86 2.55 7.13 -7.59
N ASN A 87 1.57 7.35 -8.47
CA ASN A 87 0.79 6.26 -9.07
C ASN A 87 1.64 5.35 -9.94
N TYR A 88 2.49 5.90 -10.81
CA TYR A 88 3.41 5.11 -11.61
C TYR A 88 4.38 4.31 -10.75
N TYR A 89 4.93 4.91 -9.68
CA TYR A 89 5.79 4.20 -8.73
C TYR A 89 5.07 2.97 -8.13
N GLY A 90 3.85 3.14 -7.62
CA GLY A 90 3.09 2.03 -7.05
C GLY A 90 2.78 0.93 -8.06
N ILE A 91 2.46 1.29 -9.31
CA ILE A 91 2.21 0.33 -10.39
C ILE A 91 3.48 -0.49 -10.68
N VAL A 92 4.62 0.16 -10.90
CA VAL A 92 5.84 -0.56 -11.30
C VAL A 92 6.40 -1.43 -10.17
N ILE A 93 6.24 -1.04 -8.91
CA ILE A 93 6.60 -1.92 -7.78
C ILE A 93 5.70 -3.15 -7.75
N ARG A 94 4.37 -2.99 -7.84
CA ARG A 94 3.43 -4.13 -7.84
C ARG A 94 3.68 -5.07 -9.02
N SER A 95 3.85 -4.53 -10.23
CA SER A 95 4.05 -5.33 -11.44
C SER A 95 5.41 -6.04 -11.51
N ASN A 96 6.36 -5.71 -10.62
CA ASN A 96 7.69 -6.32 -10.58
C ASN A 96 8.00 -6.93 -9.20
N ALA A 97 6.97 -7.34 -8.45
CA ALA A 97 7.11 -8.12 -7.23
C ALA A 97 8.05 -9.33 -7.46
N GLY A 98 8.84 -9.67 -6.44
CA GLY A 98 9.82 -10.76 -6.52
C GLY A 98 11.16 -10.44 -7.21
N SER A 99 11.37 -9.24 -7.78
CA SER A 99 12.67 -8.88 -8.37
C SER A 99 13.08 -7.44 -8.11
N ILE A 100 14.12 -7.26 -7.28
CA ILE A 100 14.70 -5.94 -6.97
C ILE A 100 15.19 -5.24 -8.25
N GLU A 101 15.90 -5.95 -9.11
CA GLU A 101 16.48 -5.38 -10.33
C GLU A 101 15.41 -4.87 -11.30
N LYS A 102 14.33 -5.65 -11.48
CA LYS A 102 13.18 -5.23 -12.30
C LYS A 102 12.46 -4.04 -11.67
N MET A 103 12.27 -4.04 -10.34
CA MET A 103 11.70 -2.88 -9.64
C MET A 103 12.54 -1.61 -9.85
N GLN A 104 13.85 -1.67 -9.63
CA GLN A 104 14.74 -0.52 -9.81
C GLN A 104 14.67 0.03 -11.24
N SER A 105 14.79 -0.86 -12.22
CA SER A 105 14.73 -0.50 -13.64
C SER A 105 13.38 0.13 -14.00
N ALA A 106 12.27 -0.45 -13.53
CA ALA A 106 10.93 0.02 -13.83
C ALA A 106 10.59 1.35 -13.11
N VAL A 107 11.09 1.57 -11.89
CA VAL A 107 10.97 2.86 -11.19
C VAL A 107 11.71 3.96 -11.94
N ILE A 108 12.94 3.68 -12.40
CA ILE A 108 13.71 4.62 -13.21
C ILE A 108 12.95 4.93 -14.52
N ALA A 109 12.41 3.92 -15.18
CA ALA A 109 11.61 4.07 -16.40
C ALA A 109 10.36 4.92 -16.16
N ALA A 110 9.63 4.67 -15.07
CA ALA A 110 8.46 5.43 -14.65
C ALA A 110 8.77 6.92 -14.44
N PHE A 111 9.92 7.23 -13.82
CA PHE A 111 10.35 8.61 -13.62
C PHE A 111 10.55 9.35 -14.95
N PHE A 112 11.36 8.77 -15.84
CA PHE A 112 11.67 9.38 -17.13
C PHE A 112 10.44 9.47 -18.03
N HIS A 113 9.61 8.42 -18.07
CA HIS A 113 8.32 8.45 -18.74
C HIS A 113 7.44 9.61 -18.28
N CYS A 114 7.36 9.83 -16.96
CA CYS A 114 6.55 10.92 -16.41
C CYS A 114 7.10 12.30 -16.79
N CYS A 115 8.42 12.44 -16.90
CA CYS A 115 9.11 13.68 -17.25
C CYS A 115 9.21 13.96 -18.76
N SER A 116 8.85 12.99 -19.60
CA SER A 116 8.82 13.13 -21.06
C SER A 116 7.99 14.35 -21.51
N SER A 117 8.41 14.97 -22.60
CA SER A 117 7.78 16.15 -23.18
C SER A 117 7.85 16.15 -24.70
N ASN A 118 7.02 16.97 -25.34
CA ASN A 118 7.05 17.15 -26.78
C ASN A 118 8.38 17.72 -27.33
N ARG A 119 9.21 18.32 -26.47
CA ARG A 119 10.55 18.84 -26.82
C ARG A 119 11.67 17.84 -26.53
N ASN A 120 11.42 16.88 -25.64
CA ASN A 120 12.40 15.91 -25.19
C ASN A 120 11.69 14.62 -24.77
N LEU A 121 11.72 13.63 -25.66
CA LEU A 121 11.10 12.32 -25.43
C LEU A 121 11.99 11.48 -24.53
N MET A 122 11.47 11.06 -23.38
CA MET A 122 12.23 10.34 -22.36
C MET A 122 11.69 8.93 -22.12
N HIS A 123 11.30 8.25 -23.21
CA HIS A 123 10.72 6.91 -23.15
C HIS A 123 11.76 5.79 -23.31
N GLY A 124 13.06 6.11 -23.37
CA GLY A 124 14.13 5.15 -23.68
C GLY A 124 14.18 3.95 -22.74
N GLN A 125 13.91 4.16 -21.46
CA GLN A 125 13.92 3.11 -20.42
C GLN A 125 12.59 2.36 -20.30
N CYS A 126 11.55 2.77 -21.02
CA CYS A 126 10.28 2.04 -21.03
C CYS A 126 10.44 0.69 -21.75
N PRO A 127 9.72 -0.37 -21.34
CA PRO A 127 9.77 -1.65 -22.04
C PRO A 127 9.33 -1.50 -23.49
N ASP A 128 9.97 -2.24 -24.39
CA ASP A 128 9.61 -2.28 -25.80
C ASP A 128 8.43 -3.21 -26.08
N GLY A 129 7.89 -3.14 -27.29
CA GLY A 129 6.85 -4.05 -27.79
C GLY A 129 5.41 -3.60 -27.55
N LYS A 130 4.48 -4.40 -28.08
CA LYS A 130 3.04 -4.12 -28.08
C LYS A 130 2.41 -4.19 -26.69
N ASP A 131 2.98 -4.98 -25.80
CA ASP A 131 2.51 -5.14 -24.41
C ASP A 131 3.11 -4.09 -23.47
N SER A 132 3.91 -3.16 -24.00
CA SER A 132 4.45 -2.06 -23.20
C SER A 132 3.33 -1.23 -22.58
N TRP A 133 3.47 -0.90 -21.29
CA TRP A 133 2.61 0.08 -20.65
C TRP A 133 2.84 1.50 -21.19
N CYS A 134 3.98 1.74 -21.87
CA CYS A 134 4.31 3.01 -22.47
C CYS A 134 3.68 3.15 -23.86
N ARG A 135 2.77 4.11 -24.01
CA ARG A 135 2.07 4.38 -25.28
C ARG A 135 3.01 4.71 -26.44
N TYR A 136 4.13 5.39 -26.16
CA TYR A 136 5.14 5.69 -27.19
C TYR A 136 5.80 4.41 -27.71
N LYS A 137 6.22 3.51 -26.82
CA LYS A 137 6.86 2.24 -27.19
C LYS A 137 5.89 1.31 -27.94
N ARG A 138 4.61 1.28 -27.54
CA ARG A 138 3.57 0.58 -28.31
C ARG A 138 3.39 1.14 -29.72
N ALA A 139 3.27 2.46 -29.84
CA ALA A 139 3.14 3.10 -31.15
C ALA A 139 4.35 2.83 -32.04
N LEU A 140 5.57 2.84 -31.49
CA LEU A 140 6.78 2.46 -32.21
C LEU A 140 6.70 1.00 -32.71
N SER A 141 6.26 0.08 -31.85
CA SER A 141 6.07 -1.34 -32.22
C SER A 141 4.99 -1.54 -33.29
N ASP A 142 3.94 -0.72 -33.30
CA ASP A 142 2.84 -0.76 -34.27
C ASP A 142 3.12 0.09 -35.52
N LYS A 143 4.30 0.71 -35.63
CA LYS A 143 4.67 1.66 -36.69
C LYS A 143 3.67 2.82 -36.85
N ARG A 144 3.09 3.27 -35.73
CA ARG A 144 2.15 4.41 -35.65
C ARG A 144 2.86 5.66 -35.14
N GLN A 145 2.37 6.81 -35.58
CA GLN A 145 2.84 8.09 -35.04
C GLN A 145 2.34 8.29 -33.61
N TYR A 146 3.23 8.73 -32.72
CA TYR A 146 2.88 9.12 -31.35
C TYR A 146 3.18 10.60 -31.15
N LEU A 147 2.17 11.34 -30.66
CA LEU A 147 2.33 12.74 -30.28
C LEU A 147 2.37 12.86 -28.76
N GLU A 148 3.54 13.25 -28.24
CA GLU A 148 3.69 13.60 -26.82
C GLU A 148 2.98 14.94 -26.57
N LYS A 149 2.03 14.94 -25.63
CA LYS A 149 1.25 16.15 -25.28
C LYS A 149 1.75 16.81 -24.00
N SER A 150 2.60 16.11 -23.25
CA SER A 150 3.14 16.61 -22.00
C SER A 150 4.05 17.82 -22.26
N PRO A 151 3.90 18.93 -21.51
CA PRO A 151 4.85 20.04 -21.54
C PRO A 151 6.17 19.70 -20.84
N GLY A 152 6.22 18.60 -20.08
CA GLY A 152 7.38 18.21 -19.27
C GLY A 152 7.59 19.09 -18.05
N LEU A 153 8.77 18.91 -17.45
CA LEU A 153 9.28 19.76 -16.37
C LEU A 153 10.51 20.54 -16.86
N PRO A 154 10.76 21.76 -16.33
CA PRO A 154 12.02 22.44 -16.54
C PRO A 154 13.19 21.59 -16.03
N ASN A 155 14.31 21.59 -16.76
CA ASN A 155 15.49 20.78 -16.42
C ASN A 155 16.00 21.02 -14.99
N SER A 156 15.97 22.27 -14.50
CA SER A 156 16.37 22.62 -13.14
C SER A 156 15.50 21.94 -12.08
N VAL A 157 14.18 21.88 -12.30
CA VAL A 157 13.22 21.22 -11.40
C VAL A 157 13.36 19.70 -11.50
N MET A 158 13.48 19.16 -12.72
CA MET A 158 13.64 17.72 -12.96
C MET A 158 14.91 17.17 -12.27
N LYS A 159 16.04 17.88 -12.33
CA LYS A 159 17.29 17.46 -11.69
C LYS A 159 17.13 17.26 -10.18
N VAL A 160 16.43 18.20 -9.52
CA VAL A 160 16.19 18.16 -8.07
C VAL A 160 15.22 17.04 -7.68
N ILE A 161 14.13 16.87 -8.44
CA ILE A 161 13.17 15.78 -8.22
C ILE A 161 13.81 14.42 -8.47
N LYS A 162 14.63 14.28 -9.53
CA LYS A 162 15.30 13.03 -9.90
C LYS A 162 16.12 12.50 -8.73
N ALA A 163 16.92 13.34 -8.08
CA ALA A 163 17.70 12.94 -6.91
C ALA A 163 16.80 12.36 -5.80
N THR A 164 15.75 13.09 -5.44
CA THR A 164 14.81 12.66 -4.38
C THR A 164 14.04 11.38 -4.76
N TYR A 165 13.65 11.22 -6.01
CA TYR A 165 12.89 10.08 -6.50
C TYR A 165 13.77 8.83 -6.58
N LEU A 166 15.02 8.95 -7.04
CA LEU A 166 15.93 7.80 -7.18
C LEU A 166 16.48 7.29 -5.85
N GLU A 167 16.51 8.09 -4.79
CA GLU A 167 16.74 7.57 -3.43
C GLU A 167 15.65 6.55 -3.02
N LEU A 168 14.47 6.59 -3.63
CA LEU A 168 13.41 5.61 -3.41
C LEU A 168 13.57 4.36 -4.29
N CYS A 169 14.66 4.26 -5.06
CA CYS A 169 15.15 3.02 -5.67
C CYS A 169 16.13 2.27 -4.76
N ASP A 170 16.28 2.69 -3.50
CA ASP A 170 17.15 2.03 -2.54
C ASP A 170 16.85 0.53 -2.42
N LYS A 171 17.88 -0.31 -2.49
CA LYS A 171 17.73 -1.77 -2.47
C LYS A 171 17.12 -2.25 -1.16
N ASN A 172 17.49 -1.65 -0.03
CA ASN A 172 16.98 -2.05 1.27
C ASN A 172 15.50 -1.72 1.42
N LEU A 173 15.06 -0.58 0.87
CA LEU A 173 13.65 -0.21 0.78
C LEU A 173 12.87 -1.19 -0.09
N LEU A 174 13.35 -1.46 -1.32
CA LEU A 174 12.65 -2.31 -2.27
C LEU A 174 12.58 -3.77 -1.82
N LYS A 175 13.61 -4.27 -1.12
CA LYS A 175 13.61 -5.62 -0.52
C LYS A 175 12.39 -5.85 0.38
N LYS A 176 11.97 -4.83 1.13
CA LYS A 176 10.80 -4.90 2.03
C LYS A 176 9.46 -4.97 1.28
N CYS A 177 9.45 -4.72 -0.02
CA CYS A 177 8.25 -4.73 -0.87
C CYS A 177 8.23 -5.89 -1.87
N LEU A 178 9.20 -6.82 -1.81
CA LEU A 178 9.27 -7.95 -2.75
C LEU A 178 8.03 -8.83 -2.75
N HIS A 179 7.32 -8.89 -1.62
CA HIS A 179 6.12 -9.69 -1.43
C HIS A 179 4.89 -9.17 -2.22
N GLY A 180 4.87 -7.93 -2.71
CA GLY A 180 3.76 -7.45 -3.54
C GLY A 180 2.50 -7.00 -2.81
N MET A 181 2.44 -7.11 -1.48
CA MET A 181 1.23 -6.94 -0.67
C MET A 181 0.96 -5.48 -0.27
N THR A 182 -0.28 -5.26 0.20
CA THR A 182 -0.75 -4.00 0.78
C THR A 182 -1.37 -4.24 2.16
N GLN A 183 -1.60 -3.19 2.95
CA GLN A 183 -2.29 -3.28 4.25
C GLN A 183 -3.81 -3.13 4.13
N ASN A 184 -4.34 -2.96 2.92
CA ASN A 184 -5.76 -2.61 2.71
C ASN A 184 -6.72 -3.61 3.36
N ASN A 185 -6.44 -4.92 3.30
CA ASN A 185 -7.30 -5.92 3.93
C ASN A 185 -7.31 -5.79 5.47
N ASN A 186 -6.13 -5.57 6.07
CA ASN A 186 -6.02 -5.40 7.52
C ASN A 186 -6.65 -4.08 7.97
N GLU A 187 -6.44 -2.99 7.23
CA GLU A 187 -7.08 -1.70 7.48
C GLU A 187 -8.60 -1.79 7.35
N SER A 188 -9.10 -2.50 6.34
CA SER A 188 -10.53 -2.75 6.13
C SER A 188 -11.14 -3.59 7.26
N PHE A 189 -10.49 -4.69 7.66
CA PHE A 189 -10.93 -5.49 8.81
C PHE A 189 -10.97 -4.67 10.10
N ASN A 190 -9.90 -3.91 10.36
CA ASN A 190 -9.85 -3.04 11.54
C ASN A 190 -10.97 -2.00 11.51
N ASN A 191 -11.33 -1.47 10.34
CA ASN A 191 -12.47 -0.56 10.21
C ASN A 191 -13.76 -1.23 10.69
N VAL A 192 -14.06 -2.45 10.22
CA VAL A 192 -15.22 -3.25 10.67
C VAL A 192 -15.16 -3.51 12.18
N LEU A 193 -14.00 -3.85 12.73
CA LEU A 193 -13.84 -4.08 14.16
C LEU A 193 -14.19 -2.83 14.98
N TRP A 194 -13.75 -1.66 14.53
CA TRP A 194 -13.96 -0.38 15.24
C TRP A 194 -15.35 0.23 15.04
N THR A 195 -16.14 -0.24 14.06
CA THR A 195 -17.56 0.13 14.01
C THR A 195 -18.39 -0.63 15.06
N ILE A 196 -17.90 -1.79 15.52
CA ILE A 196 -18.58 -2.63 16.52
C ILE A 196 -18.08 -2.33 17.93
N LEU A 197 -16.77 -2.13 18.09
CA LEU A 197 -16.12 -1.95 19.38
C LEU A 197 -15.54 -0.53 19.53
N PRO A 198 -15.74 0.13 20.68
CA PRO A 198 -15.16 1.44 20.91
C PRO A 198 -13.63 1.34 21.01
N LYS A 199 -12.95 2.26 20.32
CA LYS A 199 -11.49 2.32 20.28
C LYS A 199 -10.89 3.01 21.50
N GLU A 200 -11.61 3.99 22.04
CA GLU A 200 -11.08 4.95 23.03
C GLU A 200 -11.53 4.64 24.46
N THR A 201 -12.38 3.64 24.67
CA THR A 201 -12.89 3.28 26.00
C THR A 201 -12.62 1.82 26.32
N PHE A 202 -12.36 1.54 27.60
CA PHE A 202 -12.18 0.18 28.07
C PHE A 202 -13.51 -0.58 28.01
N VAL A 203 -13.46 -1.80 27.49
CA VAL A 203 -14.57 -2.74 27.50
C VAL A 203 -14.18 -4.00 28.24
N GLN A 204 -15.18 -4.71 28.78
CA GLN A 204 -14.96 -6.01 29.39
C GLN A 204 -14.44 -7.02 28.36
N GLN A 205 -13.64 -7.98 28.81
CA GLN A 205 -13.04 -9.00 27.95
C GLN A 205 -14.10 -9.79 27.14
N LYS A 206 -15.25 -10.10 27.74
CA LYS A 206 -16.35 -10.80 27.06
C LYS A 206 -16.91 -9.98 25.88
N THR A 207 -17.07 -8.67 26.07
CA THR A 207 -17.52 -7.74 25.03
C THR A 207 -16.50 -7.66 23.91
N LEU A 208 -15.21 -7.55 24.24
CA LEU A 208 -14.11 -7.53 23.25
C LEU A 208 -14.13 -8.80 22.39
N PHE A 209 -14.26 -9.98 23.00
CA PHE A 209 -14.34 -11.24 22.25
C PHE A 209 -15.56 -11.31 21.36
N LEU A 210 -16.75 -11.01 21.89
CA LEU A 210 -17.99 -11.04 21.10
C LEU A 210 -17.92 -10.09 19.90
N GLY A 211 -17.51 -8.83 20.12
CA GLY A 211 -17.39 -7.86 19.04
C GLY A 211 -16.34 -8.26 18.00
N SER A 212 -15.23 -8.86 18.43
CA SER A 212 -14.20 -9.39 17.51
C SER A 212 -14.73 -10.53 16.65
N TYR A 213 -15.50 -11.47 17.22
CA TYR A 213 -16.10 -12.56 16.46
C TYR A 213 -17.15 -12.07 15.46
N ILE A 214 -17.98 -11.09 15.84
CA ILE A 214 -18.93 -10.44 14.93
C ILE A 214 -18.18 -9.74 13.79
N ALA A 215 -17.09 -9.02 14.09
CA ALA A 215 -16.28 -8.36 13.07
C ALA A 215 -15.72 -9.35 12.03
N VAL A 216 -15.21 -10.49 12.50
CA VAL A 216 -14.70 -11.56 11.64
C VAL A 216 -15.81 -12.12 10.73
N LEU A 217 -17.01 -12.33 11.27
CA LEU A 217 -18.14 -12.81 10.48
C LEU A 217 -18.57 -11.80 9.42
N LEU A 218 -18.75 -10.53 9.81
CA LEU A 218 -19.14 -9.48 8.87
C LEU A 218 -18.09 -9.28 7.78
N PHE A 219 -16.80 -9.33 8.12
CA PHE A 219 -15.72 -9.16 7.16
C PHE A 219 -15.66 -10.30 6.12
N ASN A 220 -15.91 -11.55 6.53
CA ASN A 220 -15.76 -12.71 5.65
C ASN A 220 -17.07 -13.15 4.97
N SER A 221 -18.22 -12.84 5.56
CA SER A 221 -19.52 -13.39 5.14
C SER A 221 -20.64 -12.35 5.10
N GLY A 222 -20.30 -11.07 5.27
CA GLY A 222 -21.28 -10.00 5.29
C GLY A 222 -22.30 -10.14 6.42
N TYR A 223 -23.39 -9.40 6.31
CA TYR A 223 -24.50 -9.46 7.26
C TYR A 223 -25.26 -10.78 7.21
N LEU A 224 -25.27 -11.47 6.07
CA LEU A 224 -25.86 -12.81 5.97
C LEU A 224 -25.12 -13.84 6.86
N GLY A 225 -23.85 -13.62 7.18
CA GLY A 225 -23.09 -14.41 8.16
C GLY A 225 -23.67 -14.40 9.57
N LEU A 226 -24.57 -13.46 9.92
CA LEU A 226 -25.23 -13.40 11.22
C LEU A 226 -26.46 -14.32 11.32
N LEU A 227 -27.04 -14.75 10.20
CA LEU A 227 -28.28 -15.55 10.20
C LEU A 227 -28.14 -16.88 10.96
N PRO A 228 -27.04 -17.64 10.82
CA PRO A 228 -26.83 -18.85 11.61
C PRO A 228 -26.79 -18.58 13.12
N ILE A 229 -26.26 -17.43 13.54
CA ILE A 229 -26.24 -17.04 14.96
C ILE A 229 -27.65 -16.77 15.47
N PHE A 230 -28.46 -16.02 14.71
CA PHE A 230 -29.84 -15.74 15.10
C PHE A 230 -30.65 -17.03 15.22
N ASN A 231 -30.49 -17.96 14.28
CA ASN A 231 -31.12 -19.27 14.35
C ASN A 231 -30.69 -20.04 15.61
N TYR A 232 -29.39 -20.07 15.91
CA TYR A 232 -28.86 -20.73 17.11
C TYR A 232 -29.41 -20.12 18.40
N LEU A 233 -29.49 -18.78 18.46
CA LEU A 233 -30.05 -18.04 19.58
C LEU A 233 -31.59 -18.03 19.62
N LYS A 234 -32.24 -18.69 18.65
CA LYS A 234 -33.70 -18.71 18.48
C LYS A 234 -34.32 -17.32 18.34
N ILE A 235 -33.59 -16.40 17.73
CA ILE A 235 -34.05 -15.05 17.38
C ILE A 235 -34.77 -15.12 16.02
N PRO A 236 -36.06 -14.74 15.93
CA PRO A 236 -36.80 -14.80 14.68
C PRO A 236 -36.20 -13.88 13.61
N ILE A 237 -35.91 -14.44 12.43
CA ILE A 237 -35.45 -13.68 11.27
C ILE A 237 -36.68 -13.30 10.45
N VAL A 238 -37.08 -12.03 10.50
CA VAL A 238 -38.19 -11.54 9.68
C VAL A 238 -37.73 -11.32 8.23
N PRO A 239 -38.62 -11.49 7.22
CA PRO A 239 -38.27 -11.32 5.81
C PRO A 239 -37.63 -9.96 5.47
N LEU A 240 -38.01 -8.91 6.21
CA LEU A 240 -37.44 -7.57 6.04
C LEU A 240 -35.94 -7.52 6.40
N THR A 241 -35.53 -8.20 7.48
CA THR A 241 -34.13 -8.28 7.90
C THR A 241 -33.29 -8.98 6.85
N LEU A 242 -33.78 -10.13 6.35
CA LEU A 242 -33.11 -10.87 5.28
C LEU A 242 -32.94 -10.01 4.02
N LYS A 243 -34.01 -9.33 3.59
CA LYS A 243 -33.97 -8.45 2.42
C LYS A 243 -32.97 -7.30 2.59
N LYS A 244 -32.91 -6.67 3.78
CA LYS A 244 -31.95 -5.60 4.06
C LYS A 244 -30.51 -6.11 4.05
N TYR A 245 -30.23 -7.23 4.70
CA TYR A 245 -28.88 -7.80 4.74
C TYR A 245 -28.40 -8.21 3.35
N MET A 246 -29.25 -8.83 2.54
CA MET A 246 -28.94 -9.11 1.12
C MET A 246 -28.67 -7.84 0.31
N GLY A 247 -29.34 -6.73 0.63
CA GLY A 247 -29.10 -5.44 -0.01
C GLY A 247 -27.72 -4.90 0.34
N ILE A 248 -27.39 -4.84 1.63
CA ILE A 248 -26.09 -4.35 2.12
C ILE A 248 -24.93 -5.20 1.58
N ASP A 249 -25.08 -6.52 1.59
CA ASP A 249 -24.02 -7.43 1.11
C ASP A 249 -23.81 -7.38 -0.41
N LYS A 250 -24.75 -6.81 -1.18
CA LYS A 250 -24.59 -6.57 -2.63
C LYS A 250 -23.94 -5.23 -2.95
N GLU A 251 -23.95 -4.29 -2.02
CA GLU A 251 -23.38 -2.95 -2.19
C GLU A 251 -21.87 -2.90 -1.84
N ASN A 252 -21.38 -3.90 -1.09
CA ASN A 252 -19.97 -4.09 -0.73
C ASN A 252 -19.24 -5.00 -1.73
#